data_AF-A0A139R425-F1
#
_entry.id   AF-A0A139R425-F1
#
_cell.length_a   1.000
_cell.length_b   1.000
_cell.length_c   1.000
_cell.angle_alpha   90.00
_cell.angle_beta   90.00
_cell.angle_gamma   90.00
#
_symmetry.space_group_name_H-M   'P 1'
#
loop_
_entity.id
_entity.type
_entity.pdbx_description
1 polymer ?
#
loop_
_entity_poly.entity_id
_entity_poly.type
_entity_poly.pdbx_seq_one_letter_code
_entity_poly.pdbx_strand_id
1 'polypeptide(L)' 'MKIELLHVINGYRKFHLGFYDDMHQAIKALKNHVYAYSAISEPRFRKSMSGDTIRIDYGAKTCYYLLEARKVY' A
#
# COMPACT_ATOMS: atom_id res chain seq x y z
N MET A 1 -11.77 10.99 -8.56
CA MET A 1 -11.41 9.80 -7.74
C MET A 1 -9.90 9.78 -7.62
N LYS A 2 -9.39 9.47 -6.43
CA LYS A 2 -7.95 9.26 -6.20
C LYS A 2 -7.74 7.84 -5.69
N ILE A 3 -6.51 7.37 -5.76
CA ILE A 3 -6.10 6.13 -5.11
C ILE A 3 -5.52 6.50 -3.75
N GLU A 4 -6.17 6.02 -2.69
CA GLU A 4 -5.62 6.10 -1.35
C GLU A 4 -4.62 4.97 -1.12
N LEU A 5 -3.41 5.32 -0.68
CA LEU A 5 -2.42 4.36 -0.23
C LEU A 5 -2.43 4.30 1.30
N LEU A 6 -2.73 3.13 1.84
CA LEU A 6 -2.70 2.84 3.26
C LEU A 6 -1.61 1.81 3.56
N HIS A 7 -0.86 2.03 4.64
CA HIS A 7 0.02 1.01 5.22
C HIS A 7 -0.66 0.41 6.45
N VAL A 8 -0.86 -0.91 6.44
CA VAL A 8 -1.46 -1.65 7.54
C VAL A 8 -0.39 -2.38 8.33
N ILE A 9 -0.30 -2.09 9.62
CA ILE A 9 0.64 -2.70 10.56
C ILE A 9 -0.13 -3.51 11.60
N ASN A 10 0.42 -4.66 11.98
CA ASN A 10 -0.19 -5.60 12.93
C ASN A 10 -1.58 -6.10 12.50
N GLY A 11 -1.90 -6.04 11.21
CA GLY A 11 -3.16 -6.52 10.63
C GLY A 11 -4.35 -5.58 10.77
N TYR A 12 -4.26 -4.51 11.59
CA TYR A 12 -5.38 -3.62 11.87
C TYR A 12 -5.04 -2.12 11.91
N ARG A 13 -3.80 -1.73 12.22
CA ARG A 13 -3.42 -0.31 12.33
C ARG A 13 -3.18 0.27 10.96
N LYS A 14 -4.01 1.21 10.52
CA LYS A 14 -3.92 1.84 9.20
C LYS A 14 -3.23 3.19 9.30
N PHE A 15 -2.21 3.40 8.47
CA PHE A 15 -1.51 4.68 8.32
C PHE A 15 -1.75 5.20 6.90
N HIS A 16 -2.24 6.42 6.78
CA HIS A 16 -2.46 7.07 5.49
C HIS A 16 -1.13 7.60 4.94
N LEU A 17 -0.77 7.16 3.73
CA LEU A 17 0.47 7.56 3.05
C LEU A 17 0.23 8.52 1.87
N GLY A 18 -1.02 8.86 1.58
CA GLY A 18 -1.38 9.86 0.57
C GLY A 18 -2.49 9.43 -0.38
N PHE A 19 -2.95 10.41 -1.16
CA PHE A 19 -3.82 10.22 -2.31
C PHE A 19 -3.04 10.45 -3.60
N TYR A 20 -3.28 9.60 -4.59
CA TYR A 20 -2.57 9.61 -5.87
C TYR A 20 -3.54 9.69 -7.04
N ASP A 21 -3.15 10.34 -8.12
CA ASP A 21 -3.96 10.48 -9.32
C ASP A 21 -4.09 9.18 -10.10
N ASP A 22 -3.03 8.36 -10.08
CA ASP A 22 -2.95 7.13 -10.82
C ASP A 22 -2.21 6.02 -10.05
N MET A 23 -2.40 4.79 -10.53
CA MET A 23 -1.87 3.59 -9.88
C MET A 23 -0.34 3.55 -9.89
N HIS A 24 0.30 4.13 -10.91
CA HIS A 24 1.75 4.13 -11.04
C HIS A 24 2.39 5.01 -9.96
N GLN A 25 1.83 6.19 -9.70
CA GLN A 25 2.25 7.06 -8.60
C GLN A 25 2.12 6.38 -7.24
N ALA A 26 0.97 5.74 -6.97
CA ALA A 26 0.73 5.03 -5.72
C ALA A 26 1.70 3.85 -5.51
N ILE A 27 1.98 3.07 -6.56
CA ILE A 27 2.97 1.99 -6.52
C ILE A 27 4.39 2.52 -6.30
N LYS A 28 4.75 3.65 -6.93
CA LYS A 28 6.06 4.29 -6.72
C LYS A 28 6.21 4.72 -5.26
N ALA A 29 5.20 5.38 -4.70
CA ALA A 29 5.20 5.80 -3.30
C ALA A 29 5.28 4.60 -2.33
N LEU A 30 4.53 3.54 -2.58
CA LEU A 30 4.61 2.27 -1.84
C LEU A 30 6.04 1.71 -1.83
N LYS A 31 6.65 1.58 -3.02
CA LYS A 31 8.02 1.02 -3.13
C LYS A 31 9.04 1.90 -2.41
N ASN A 32 8.92 3.22 -2.54
CA ASN A 32 9.78 4.16 -1.83
C ASN A 32 9.63 4.04 -0.31
N HIS A 33 8.39 3.89 0.19
CA HIS A 33 8.12 3.70 1.61
C HIS A 33 8.72 2.39 2.12
N VAL A 34 8.59 1.29 1.38
CA VAL A 34 9.26 0.03 1.72
C VAL A 34 10.78 0.21 1.75
N TYR A 35 11.37 0.83 0.74
CA TYR A 35 12.82 1.02 0.68
C TYR A 35 13.36 1.87 1.83
N ALA A 36 12.62 2.90 2.25
CA ALA A 36 13.04 3.80 3.31
C ALA A 36 12.89 3.22 4.73
N TYR A 37 11.88 2.38 4.96
CA TYR A 37 11.47 2.00 6.32
C TYR A 37 11.45 0.50 6.61
N SER A 38 11.61 -0.35 5.60
CA SER A 38 11.64 -1.81 5.78
C SER A 38 13.05 -2.29 6.16
N ALA A 39 13.12 -3.30 7.02
CA ALA A 39 14.36 -4.04 7.28
C ALA A 39 14.65 -5.14 6.23
N ILE A 40 13.79 -5.28 5.21
CA ILE A 40 13.93 -6.29 4.15
C ILE A 40 14.77 -5.70 3.01
N SER A 41 15.96 -6.25 2.78
CA SER A 41 16.88 -5.81 1.70
C SER A 41 16.32 -6.05 0.30
N GLU A 42 15.64 -7.19 0.08
CA GLU A 42 15.06 -7.57 -1.22
C GLU A 42 13.57 -7.89 -1.10
N PRO A 43 12.70 -6.86 -1.00
CA PRO A 43 11.28 -7.06 -0.77
C PRO A 43 10.62 -7.74 -1.98
N ARG A 44 9.92 -8.85 -1.72
CA ARG A 44 9.05 -9.53 -2.69
C ARG A 44 7.62 -9.08 -2.48
N PHE A 45 7.00 -8.58 -3.54
CA PHE A 45 5.64 -8.08 -3.51
C PHE A 45 4.66 -9.13 -4.00
N ARG A 46 3.57 -9.33 -3.27
CA ARG A 46 2.45 -10.17 -3.71
C ARG A 46 1.17 -9.36 -3.74
N LYS A 47 0.52 -9.35 -4.90
CA LYS A 47 -0.77 -8.70 -5.10
C LYS A 47 -1.92 -9.67 -4.79
N SER A 48 -2.95 -9.17 -4.11
CA SER A 48 -4.28 -9.78 -4.02
C SER A 48 -5.36 -8.70 -4.17
N MET A 49 -6.58 -9.11 -4.50
CA MET A 49 -7.69 -8.19 -4.75
C MET A 49 -8.98 -8.70 -4.12
N SER A 50 -9.78 -7.78 -3.58
CA SER A 50 -11.14 -8.04 -3.10
C SER A 50 -11.99 -6.80 -3.37
N GLY A 51 -12.99 -6.92 -4.24
CA GLY A 51 -13.73 -5.78 -4.77
C GLY A 51 -12.79 -4.75 -5.40
N ASP A 52 -12.96 -3.48 -5.04
CA ASP A 52 -12.15 -2.35 -5.51
C ASP A 52 -10.88 -2.11 -4.68
N THR A 53 -10.55 -3.02 -3.76
CA THR A 53 -9.36 -2.92 -2.91
C THR A 53 -8.27 -3.84 -3.43
N ILE A 54 -7.10 -3.26 -3.69
CA ILE A 54 -5.88 -4.02 -4.00
C ILE A 54 -5.02 -4.08 -2.74
N ARG A 55 -4.66 -5.29 -2.32
CA ARG A 55 -3.71 -5.52 -1.23
C ARG A 55 -2.36 -5.91 -1.80
N ILE A 56 -1.31 -5.29 -1.28
CA ILE A 56 0.09 -5.60 -1.60
C ILE A 56 0.79 -6.07 -0.33
N ASP A 57 1.06 -7.36 -0.26
CA ASP A 57 1.86 -7.96 0.79
C ASP A 57 3.35 -7.82 0.49
N TYR A 58 4.14 -7.55 1.53
CA TYR A 58 5.59 -7.56 1.48
C TYR A 58 6.12 -8.05 2.84
N GLY A 59 6.81 -9.18 2.87
CA GLY A 59 7.25 -9.79 4.13
C GLY A 59 6.11 -10.41 4.94
N ALA A 60 5.83 -9.86 6.13
CA ALA A 60 4.88 -10.44 7.09
C ALA A 60 3.40 -10.26 6.65
N LYS A 61 2.57 -11.29 6.81
CA LYS A 61 1.13 -11.24 6.44
C LYS A 61 0.30 -10.20 7.20
N THR A 62 0.83 -9.68 8.32
CA THR A 62 0.21 -8.64 9.14
C THR A 62 0.73 -7.24 8.80
N CYS A 63 1.66 -7.11 7.86
CA CYS A 63 2.23 -5.86 7.39
C CYS A 63 2.06 -5.75 5.87
N TYR A 64 1.08 -4.96 5.42
CA TYR A 64 0.71 -4.91 4.00
C TYR A 64 0.21 -3.52 3.62
N TYR A 65 0.18 -3.24 2.33
CA TYR A 65 -0.42 -2.01 1.82
C TYR A 65 -1.80 -2.29 1.23
N LEU A 66 -2.67 -1.29 1.32
CA LEU A 66 -3.94 -1.25 0.61
C LEU A 66 -3.94 -0.07 -0.35
N LEU A 67 -4.44 -0.30 -1.56
CA LEU A 67 -4.72 0.69 -2.57
C LEU A 67 -6.23 0.68 -2.79
N GLU A 68 -6.90 1.75 -2.41
CA GLU A 68 -8.36 1.86 -2.42
C GLU A 68 -8.79 3.06 -3.28
N ALA A 69 -9.80 2.88 -4.14
CA ALA A 69 -10.40 4.00 -4.86
C ALA A 69 -11.24 4.86 -3.90
N ARG A 70 -10.93 6.15 -3.80
CA ARG A 70 -11.61 7.10 -2.90
C ARG A 70 -12.08 8.34 -3.64
N LYS A 71 -13.26 8.85 -3.25
CA LYS A 71 -13.66 10.23 -3.56
C LYS A 71 -13.01 11.15 -2.52
N VAL A 72 -12.29 12.16 -2.99
CA VAL A 72 -11.68 13.19 -2.16
C VAL A 72 -12.44 14.48 -2.47
N TYR A 73 -12.91 15.17 -1.44
CA TYR A 73 -13.69 16.41 -1.51
C TYR A 73 -12.83 17.58 -1.05
#